data_AF-A0BTB0-F1
#
_entry.id   AF-A0BTB0-F1
#
_cell.length_a   1.000
_cell.length_b   1.000
_cell.length_c   1.000
_cell.angle_alpha   90.00
_cell.angle_beta   90.00
_cell.angle_gamma   90.00
#
_symmetry.space_group_name_H-M   'P 1'
#
loop_
_entity.id
_entity.type
_entity.pdbx_description
1 polymer ?
#
loop_
_entity_poly.entity_id
_entity_poly.type
_entity_poly.pdbx_seq_one_letter_code
_entity_poly.pdbx_strand_id
1 'polypeptide(L)'
;MQKNPSAQEYRSHLVNPQSIDKFLLCQICQQLVFKPQECESCQKIFCLYCLQKWMSICNNETCPSHCKQYKIRKPHQIVTNAINQILVRCGNNGCSEQMIMGNLETHIKICQKVHKPNLFEQKQDTNHGLFDDYCQKCNTKYSQFCQHDCIKKHFNNFKIKLKKLLSDNLFERVSQCEKQQNNLGDPQNGIKQPQLGNPYQEQPQVLFGEEEELMKLQDPSQVQQQVNFDIPLCELNHKLKWIYPQNNIICTRCKLSDISVRYVCEQCRTCYCQKCRKPQIQQGLCPIGHALIFQLIAPQQVYCDSCLLNISSRGEAVYSDRFCDLDLCNSCYSNLQKQYQQ
;
A
#
# COMPACT_ATOMS: atom_id res chain seq x y z
N MET A 1 -15.35 -6.52 14.71
CA MET A 1 -13.98 -6.03 15.01
C MET A 1 -13.39 -5.49 13.72
N GLN A 2 -13.16 -4.18 13.61
CA GLN A 2 -12.47 -3.60 12.44
C GLN A 2 -11.05 -4.20 12.41
N LYS A 3 -10.67 -4.83 11.30
CA LYS A 3 -9.27 -5.24 11.09
C LYS A 3 -8.46 -3.94 11.07
N ASN A 4 -7.68 -3.70 12.11
CA ASN A 4 -6.74 -2.57 12.12
C ASN A 4 -5.78 -2.82 10.95
N PRO A 5 -5.65 -1.89 10.00
CA PRO A 5 -4.65 -2.04 8.96
C PRO A 5 -3.29 -2.19 9.65
N SER A 6 -2.65 -3.33 9.41
CA SER A 6 -1.35 -3.58 9.99
C SER A 6 -0.37 -2.52 9.47
N ALA A 7 0.68 -2.18 10.23
CA ALA A 7 1.73 -1.26 9.74
C ALA A 7 2.31 -1.71 8.36
N GLN A 8 2.13 -3.00 8.02
CA GLN A 8 2.54 -3.60 6.76
C GLN A 8 1.68 -3.14 5.57
N GLU A 9 0.39 -2.88 5.79
CA GLU A 9 -0.52 -2.33 4.77
C GLU A 9 -0.15 -0.88 4.43
N TYR A 10 0.29 -0.07 5.40
CA TYR A 10 0.76 1.28 5.10
C TYR A 10 2.07 1.30 4.31
N ARG A 11 2.89 0.25 4.44
CA ARG A 11 4.19 0.19 3.76
C ARG A 11 4.05 0.02 2.25
N SER A 12 3.01 -0.68 1.78
CA SER A 12 2.73 -0.81 0.34
C SER A 12 2.21 0.47 -0.29
N HIS A 13 1.79 1.44 0.52
CA HIS A 13 1.34 2.75 0.07
C HIS A 13 2.48 3.78 -0.06
N LEU A 14 3.71 3.48 0.38
CA LEU A 14 4.79 4.46 0.33
C LEU A 14 5.31 4.65 -1.09
N VAL A 15 5.38 5.90 -1.57
CA VAL A 15 5.89 6.21 -2.91
C VAL A 15 7.39 5.98 -2.99
N ASN A 16 8.14 6.31 -1.93
CA ASN A 16 9.57 6.05 -1.85
C ASN A 16 9.96 5.46 -0.47
N PRO A 17 9.83 4.14 -0.29
CA PRO A 17 10.13 3.48 0.98
C PRO A 17 11.59 3.62 1.44
N GLN A 18 12.53 3.82 0.50
CA GLN A 18 13.97 3.89 0.79
C GLN A 18 14.39 5.28 1.29
N SER A 19 13.64 6.33 0.93
CA SER A 19 13.88 7.70 1.38
C SER A 19 13.45 7.98 2.83
N ILE A 20 12.78 7.03 3.48
CA ILE A 20 12.23 7.24 4.82
C ILE A 20 13.35 7.19 5.84
N ASP A 21 13.40 8.23 6.65
CA ASP A 21 14.33 8.30 7.77
C ASP A 21 14.08 7.15 8.76
N LYS A 22 15.15 6.44 9.12
CA LYS A 22 15.14 5.34 10.08
C LYS A 22 14.59 5.76 11.45
N PHE A 23 14.68 7.04 11.81
CA PHE A 23 14.11 7.56 13.07
C PHE A 23 12.57 7.53 13.09
N LEU A 24 11.92 7.46 11.92
CA LEU A 24 10.46 7.35 11.80
C LEU A 24 9.98 5.88 11.79
N LEU A 25 10.90 4.92 11.91
CA LEU A 25 10.57 3.50 11.95
C LEU A 25 10.30 3.05 13.38
N CYS A 26 9.22 2.29 13.54
CA CYS A 26 8.89 1.61 14.78
C CYS A 26 10.00 0.63 15.15
N GLN A 27 10.56 0.76 16.35
CA GLN A 27 11.68 -0.09 16.78
C GLN A 27 11.30 -1.56 17.02
N ILE A 28 10.00 -1.89 17.07
CA ILE A 28 9.53 -3.27 17.20
C ILE A 28 9.35 -3.92 15.82
N CYS A 29 8.53 -3.32 14.95
CA CYS A 29 8.21 -3.94 13.65
C CYS A 29 9.15 -3.52 12.51
N GLN A 30 10.00 -2.52 12.71
CA GLN A 30 10.93 -1.99 11.70
C GLN A 30 10.21 -1.48 10.42
N GLN A 31 9.00 -0.95 10.61
CA GLN A 31 8.16 -0.33 9.56
C GLN A 31 7.86 1.11 9.93
N LEU A 32 7.40 1.91 8.96
CA LEU A 32 6.94 3.28 9.23
C LEU A 32 5.90 3.25 10.35
N VAL A 33 6.08 4.12 11.33
CA VAL A 33 5.24 4.11 12.52
C VAL A 33 3.80 4.50 12.20
N PHE A 34 2.85 3.73 12.71
CA PHE A 34 1.41 4.02 12.63
C PHE A 34 0.84 4.29 14.01
N LYS A 35 0.08 5.39 14.15
CA LYS A 35 -0.38 5.94 15.45
C LYS A 35 0.78 5.98 16.45
N PRO A 36 1.80 6.81 16.18
CA PRO A 36 3.07 6.74 16.88
C PRO A 36 2.94 7.03 18.37
N GLN A 37 3.75 6.33 19.15
CA GLN A 37 3.93 6.48 20.59
C GLN A 37 5.42 6.63 20.87
N GLU A 38 5.80 7.52 21.77
CA GLU A 38 7.19 7.82 22.10
C GLU A 38 7.46 7.48 23.57
N CYS A 39 8.58 6.81 23.83
CA CYS A 39 9.09 6.63 25.19
C CYS A 39 9.75 7.93 25.66
N GLU A 40 9.30 8.49 26.78
CA GLU A 40 9.85 9.73 27.34
C GLU A 40 11.34 9.59 27.72
N SER A 41 11.76 8.40 28.17
CA SER A 41 13.12 8.17 28.66
C SER A 41 14.16 7.98 27.56
N CYS A 42 13.82 7.26 26.48
CA CYS A 42 14.76 6.95 25.39
C CYS A 42 14.41 7.59 24.04
N GLN A 43 13.29 8.32 23.96
CA GLN A 43 12.79 9.01 22.77
C GLN A 43 12.60 8.11 21.55
N LYS A 44 12.57 6.79 21.74
CA LYS A 44 12.28 5.82 20.69
C LYS A 44 10.79 5.79 20.40
N ILE A 45 10.46 5.60 19.12
CA ILE A 45 9.10 5.66 18.60
C ILE A 45 8.61 4.25 18.24
N PHE A 46 7.34 3.98 18.55
CA PHE A 46 6.68 2.69 18.38
C PHE A 46 5.28 2.88 17.80
N CYS A 47 4.76 1.89 17.07
CA CYS A 47 3.34 1.86 16.73
C CYS A 47 2.52 1.59 17.98
N LEU A 48 1.36 2.22 18.13
CA LEU A 48 0.44 1.97 19.25
C LEU A 48 0.17 0.48 19.46
N TYR A 49 -0.14 -0.26 18.39
CA TYR A 49 -0.42 -1.69 18.46
C TYR A 49 0.81 -2.52 18.86
N CYS A 50 1.98 -2.22 18.30
CA CYS A 50 3.23 -2.92 18.64
C CYS A 50 3.55 -2.74 20.13
N LEU A 51 3.36 -1.53 20.63
CA LEU A 51 3.62 -1.20 22.02
C LEU A 51 2.61 -1.86 22.97
N GLN A 52 1.31 -1.86 22.64
CA GLN A 52 0.28 -2.57 23.41
C GLN A 52 0.55 -4.08 23.47
N LYS A 53 0.96 -4.68 22.34
CA LYS A 53 1.33 -6.10 22.30
C LYS A 53 2.54 -6.39 23.19
N TRP A 54 3.58 -5.55 23.12
CA TRP A 54 4.75 -5.68 24.01
C TRP A 54 4.36 -5.60 25.49
N MET A 55 3.58 -4.57 25.83
CA MET A 55 3.05 -4.33 27.17
C MET A 55 2.27 -5.53 27.73
N SER A 56 1.49 -6.22 26.88
CA SER A 56 0.77 -7.43 27.28
C SER A 56 1.66 -8.65 27.54
N ILE A 57 2.86 -8.70 26.96
CA ILE A 57 3.82 -9.81 27.14
C ILE A 57 4.72 -9.55 28.35
N CYS A 58 5.13 -8.31 28.56
CA CYS A 58 6.13 -7.92 29.56
C CYS A 58 5.52 -7.25 30.82
N ASN A 59 4.21 -7.38 31.06
CA ASN A 59 3.51 -6.82 32.22
C ASN A 59 3.79 -5.33 32.51
N ASN A 60 4.07 -4.53 31.47
CA ASN A 60 4.45 -3.10 31.58
C ASN A 60 5.73 -2.80 32.38
N GLU A 61 6.58 -3.79 32.65
CA GLU A 61 7.75 -3.58 33.51
C GLU A 61 8.88 -2.83 32.80
N THR A 62 8.99 -2.97 31.48
CA THR A 62 10.06 -2.36 30.70
C THR A 62 9.58 -1.87 29.34
N CYS A 63 10.14 -0.74 28.91
CA CYS A 63 9.92 -0.28 27.54
C CYS A 63 10.59 -1.26 26.56
N PRO A 64 10.18 -1.31 25.28
CA PRO A 64 10.77 -2.22 24.30
C PRO A 64 12.27 -1.99 24.03
N SER A 65 12.81 -0.85 24.47
CA SER A 65 14.25 -0.53 24.48
C SER A 65 14.87 -0.66 25.88
N HIS A 66 14.24 -1.43 26.79
CA HIS A 66 14.73 -1.78 28.12
C HIS A 66 14.93 -0.63 29.11
N CYS A 67 14.12 0.44 29.00
CA CYS A 67 14.09 1.48 30.03
C CYS A 67 13.39 0.97 31.29
N LYS A 68 14.05 1.09 32.46
CA LYS A 68 13.51 0.65 33.77
C LYS A 68 12.43 1.57 34.32
N GLN A 69 12.56 2.87 34.11
CA GLN A 69 11.53 3.86 34.41
C GLN A 69 11.17 4.53 33.11
N TYR A 70 9.95 4.31 32.63
CA TYR A 70 9.51 4.86 31.36
C TYR A 70 8.06 5.29 31.43
N LYS A 71 7.76 6.34 30.66
CA LYS A 71 6.40 6.79 30.39
C LYS A 71 6.22 6.86 28.88
N ILE A 72 5.05 6.43 28.42
CA ILE A 72 4.68 6.53 27.02
C ILE A 72 3.87 7.80 26.83
N ARG A 73 4.25 8.58 25.83
CA ARG A 73 3.58 9.83 25.46
C ARG A 73 3.33 9.88 23.95
N LYS A 74 2.53 10.88 23.53
CA LYS A 74 2.47 11.25 22.11
C LYS A 74 3.86 11.76 21.68
N PRO A 75 4.32 11.45 20.46
CA PRO A 75 5.60 11.96 19.98
C PRO A 75 5.65 13.48 19.94
N HIS A 76 6.85 14.02 19.94
CA HIS A 76 7.06 15.45 19.74
C HIS A 76 6.44 15.94 18.41
N GLN A 77 5.93 17.16 18.38
CA GLN A 77 5.23 17.72 17.21
C GLN A 77 6.07 17.66 15.92
N ILE A 78 7.39 17.86 16.03
CA ILE A 78 8.32 17.76 14.88
C ILE A 78 8.28 16.36 14.26
N VAL A 79 8.24 15.31 15.07
CA VAL A 79 8.14 13.92 14.60
C VAL A 79 6.80 13.68 13.92
N THR A 80 5.70 14.15 14.52
CA THR A 80 4.36 14.05 13.93
C THR A 80 4.29 14.78 12.58
N ASN A 81 4.86 15.98 12.49
CA ASN A 81 4.94 16.74 11.24
C ASN A 81 5.76 15.98 10.20
N ALA A 82 6.92 15.43 10.57
CA ALA A 82 7.76 14.65 9.66
C ALA A 82 7.02 13.43 9.09
N ILE A 83 6.28 12.69 9.93
CA ILE A 83 5.45 11.56 9.48
C ILE A 83 4.35 12.03 8.51
N ASN A 84 3.69 13.14 8.82
CA ASN A 84 2.59 13.65 8.02
C ASN A 84 3.01 14.15 6.63
N GLN A 85 4.29 14.50 6.44
CA GLN A 85 4.86 14.94 5.15
C GLN A 85 5.28 13.79 4.24
N ILE A 86 5.23 12.54 4.70
CA ILE A 86 5.62 11.38 3.88
C ILE A 86 4.63 11.21 2.73
N LEU A 87 5.14 11.07 1.51
CA LEU A 87 4.33 10.86 0.31
C LEU A 87 3.85 9.40 0.23
N VAL A 88 2.55 9.23 0.09
CA VAL A 88 1.85 7.95 -0.02
C VAL A 88 0.94 7.90 -1.24
N ARG A 89 0.73 6.72 -1.79
CA ARG A 89 -0.22 6.39 -2.84
C ARG A 89 -1.47 5.76 -2.23
N CYS A 90 -2.63 6.10 -2.76
CA CYS A 90 -3.87 5.43 -2.36
C CYS A 90 -3.81 3.91 -2.61
N GLY A 91 -4.34 3.14 -1.66
CA GLY A 91 -4.46 1.68 -1.76
C GLY A 91 -5.70 1.18 -2.49
N ASN A 92 -6.63 2.06 -2.86
CA ASN A 92 -7.88 1.64 -3.47
C ASN A 92 -7.68 1.29 -4.94
N ASN A 93 -8.26 0.18 -5.39
CA ASN A 93 -8.13 -0.26 -6.78
C ASN A 93 -8.73 0.80 -7.71
N GLY A 94 -7.93 1.23 -8.70
CA GLY A 94 -8.33 2.28 -9.65
C GLY A 94 -8.04 3.71 -9.18
N CYS A 95 -7.47 3.91 -7.98
CA CYS A 95 -6.99 5.21 -7.54
C CYS A 95 -5.46 5.29 -7.68
N SER A 96 -4.98 6.17 -8.55
CA SER A 96 -3.55 6.43 -8.77
C SER A 96 -3.02 7.63 -7.98
N GLU A 97 -3.86 8.27 -7.17
CA GLU A 97 -3.56 9.51 -6.47
C GLU A 97 -2.42 9.31 -5.46
N GLN A 98 -1.52 10.29 -5.42
CA GLN A 98 -0.44 10.41 -4.44
C GLN A 98 -0.67 11.65 -3.59
N MET A 99 -0.42 11.56 -2.30
CA MET A 99 -0.68 12.63 -1.33
C MET A 99 0.24 12.49 -0.14
N ILE A 100 0.33 13.55 0.67
CA ILE A 100 1.00 13.47 1.96
C ILE A 100 0.18 12.61 2.94
N MET A 101 0.86 11.88 3.83
CA MET A 101 0.26 10.96 4.80
C MET A 101 -0.81 11.64 5.66
N GLY A 102 -0.63 12.91 6.00
CA GLY A 102 -1.62 13.70 6.75
C GLY A 102 -3.00 13.79 6.07
N ASN A 103 -3.04 13.69 4.74
CA ASN A 103 -4.28 13.78 3.94
C ASN A 103 -4.86 12.39 3.57
N LEU A 104 -4.17 11.30 3.93
CA LEU A 104 -4.56 9.95 3.51
C LEU A 104 -5.91 9.54 4.10
N GLU A 105 -6.19 9.85 5.37
CA GLU A 105 -7.46 9.47 6.00
C GLU A 105 -8.67 10.19 5.37
N THR A 106 -8.52 11.49 5.08
CA THR A 106 -9.55 12.27 4.40
C THR A 106 -9.77 11.78 2.97
N HIS A 107 -8.69 11.48 2.25
CA HIS A 107 -8.77 10.91 0.91
C HIS A 107 -9.48 9.55 0.91
N ILE A 108 -9.12 8.61 1.79
CA ILE A 108 -9.73 7.27 1.83
C ILE A 108 -11.26 7.36 2.00
N LYS A 109 -11.76 8.28 2.84
CA LYS A 109 -13.21 8.48 3.06
C LYS A 109 -13.96 8.93 1.80
N ILE A 110 -13.29 9.66 0.91
CA ILE A 110 -13.85 10.17 -0.35
C ILE A 110 -13.64 9.12 -1.46
N CYS A 111 -12.41 8.61 -1.58
CA CYS A 111 -11.99 7.62 -2.56
C CYS A 111 -12.86 6.35 -2.53
N GLN A 112 -13.24 5.87 -1.35
CA GLN A 112 -14.13 4.71 -1.20
C GLN A 112 -15.53 4.94 -1.80
N LYS A 113 -16.00 6.18 -1.86
CA LYS A 113 -17.30 6.52 -2.45
C LYS A 113 -17.24 6.57 -3.98
N VAL A 114 -16.09 7.01 -4.52
CA VAL A 114 -15.85 7.18 -5.96
C VAL A 114 -15.45 5.86 -6.61
N HIS A 115 -14.45 5.19 -6.06
CA HIS A 115 -13.94 3.92 -6.53
C HIS A 115 -14.55 2.82 -5.65
N LYS A 116 -15.77 2.39 -6.00
CA LYS A 116 -16.33 1.16 -5.41
C LYS A 116 -15.38 0.01 -5.75
N PRO A 117 -14.95 -0.81 -4.78
CA PRO A 117 -14.20 -2.01 -5.10
C PRO A 117 -15.08 -2.87 -6.02
N ASN A 118 -14.64 -3.09 -7.26
CA ASN A 118 -15.26 -4.09 -8.12
C ASN A 118 -15.16 -5.43 -7.38
N LEU A 119 -16.27 -5.85 -6.79
CA LEU A 119 -16.44 -7.15 -6.12
C LEU A 119 -16.55 -8.31 -7.13
N PHE A 120 -16.38 -8.03 -8.42
CA PHE A 120 -16.36 -9.00 -9.50
C PHE A 120 -15.09 -8.80 -10.32
N GLU A 121 -14.47 -9.92 -10.69
CA GLU A 121 -13.28 -10.06 -11.55
C GLU A 121 -11.92 -10.12 -10.85
N GLN A 122 -11.68 -11.27 -10.21
CA GLN A 122 -10.43 -12.00 -10.41
C GLN A 122 -10.76 -13.43 -10.86
N LYS A 123 -10.95 -13.62 -12.17
CA LYS A 123 -10.70 -14.91 -12.82
C LYS A 123 -9.25 -14.88 -13.30
N GLN A 124 -8.38 -15.60 -12.62
CA GLN A 124 -7.06 -15.93 -13.15
C GLN A 124 -7.18 -17.34 -13.74
N ASP A 125 -7.17 -17.42 -15.07
CA ASP A 125 -6.99 -18.67 -15.79
C ASP A 125 -5.51 -19.07 -15.70
N THR A 126 -5.21 -20.09 -14.89
CA THR A 126 -3.93 -20.81 -14.98
C THR A 126 -4.18 -22.22 -15.50
N ASN A 127 -3.80 -22.42 -16.76
CA ASN A 127 -3.63 -23.72 -17.39
C ASN A 127 -2.63 -24.58 -16.60
N HIS A 128 -3.09 -25.60 -15.88
CA HIS A 128 -2.24 -26.67 -15.32
C HIS A 128 -2.78 -28.04 -15.73
N GLY A 129 -1.86 -28.90 -16.12
CA GLY A 129 -2.09 -30.16 -16.81
C GLY A 129 -2.71 -31.28 -15.97
N LEU A 130 -3.16 -32.27 -16.75
CA LEU A 130 -3.80 -33.55 -16.46
C LEU A 130 -3.31 -34.31 -15.21
N PHE A 131 -3.98 -34.17 -14.06
CA PHE A 131 -4.12 -35.21 -13.03
C PHE A 131 -5.45 -35.02 -12.26
N ASP A 132 -6.11 -36.12 -11.87
CA ASP A 132 -7.33 -36.11 -11.05
C ASP A 132 -6.99 -35.70 -9.60
N ASP A 133 -7.48 -34.54 -9.14
CA ASP A 133 -7.18 -34.01 -7.80
C ASP A 133 -8.36 -34.11 -6.82
N TYR A 134 -8.03 -34.35 -5.54
CA TYR A 134 -8.94 -34.28 -4.39
C TYR A 134 -8.78 -32.90 -3.69
N CYS A 135 -9.87 -32.19 -3.32
CA CYS A 135 -9.74 -30.94 -2.52
C CYS A 135 -9.22 -31.32 -1.13
N GLN A 136 -7.94 -31.04 -0.84
CA GLN A 136 -7.30 -31.35 0.46
C GLN A 136 -8.02 -30.75 1.68
N LYS A 137 -8.89 -29.75 1.48
CA LYS A 137 -9.68 -29.11 2.55
C LYS A 137 -11.01 -29.80 2.85
N CYS A 138 -11.60 -30.54 1.91
CA CYS A 138 -12.93 -31.14 2.07
C CYS A 138 -13.02 -32.62 1.64
N ASN A 139 -11.90 -33.17 1.14
CA ASN A 139 -11.70 -34.53 0.68
C ASN A 139 -12.75 -35.04 -0.33
N THR A 140 -13.33 -34.14 -1.14
CA THR A 140 -14.36 -34.48 -2.13
C THR A 140 -13.75 -34.54 -3.53
N LYS A 141 -14.07 -35.58 -4.31
CA LYS A 141 -13.64 -35.77 -5.70
C LYS A 141 -14.46 -34.87 -6.63
N TYR A 142 -13.82 -34.16 -7.56
CA TYR A 142 -14.51 -33.31 -8.55
C TYR A 142 -13.97 -33.54 -9.96
N SER A 143 -14.81 -33.33 -10.98
CA SER A 143 -14.37 -33.31 -12.39
C SER A 143 -13.85 -31.93 -12.77
N GLN A 144 -12.89 -31.87 -13.70
CA GLN A 144 -12.09 -30.68 -14.03
C GLN A 144 -12.86 -29.44 -14.51
N PHE A 145 -14.18 -29.53 -14.73
CA PHE A 145 -15.02 -28.40 -15.19
C PHE A 145 -15.99 -27.88 -14.13
N CYS A 146 -15.97 -28.42 -12.92
CA CYS A 146 -16.82 -27.95 -11.83
C CYS A 146 -16.06 -26.95 -10.94
N GLN A 147 -16.53 -25.71 -10.88
CA GLN A 147 -16.11 -24.74 -9.88
C GLN A 147 -16.48 -25.26 -8.48
N HIS A 148 -15.54 -25.91 -7.80
CA HIS A 148 -15.76 -26.44 -6.48
C HIS A 148 -15.50 -25.37 -5.40
N ASP A 149 -16.57 -24.75 -4.91
CA ASP A 149 -16.51 -23.79 -3.80
C ASP A 149 -16.36 -24.53 -2.46
N CYS A 150 -15.12 -24.91 -2.08
CA CYS A 150 -14.86 -25.55 -0.77
C CYS A 150 -15.33 -24.62 0.39
N ILE A 151 -15.49 -23.30 0.18
CA ILE A 151 -15.88 -22.32 1.20
C ILE A 151 -17.37 -22.44 1.54
N LYS A 152 -18.28 -22.58 0.56
CA LYS A 152 -19.72 -22.77 0.82
C LYS A 152 -20.01 -23.99 1.68
N LYS A 153 -19.38 -25.14 1.37
CA LYS A 153 -19.56 -26.37 2.16
C LYS A 153 -19.00 -26.22 3.57
N HIS A 154 -17.84 -25.58 3.71
CA HIS A 154 -17.23 -25.32 5.02
C HIS A 154 -18.04 -24.33 5.85
N PHE A 155 -18.60 -23.28 5.23
CA PHE A 155 -19.52 -22.34 5.88
C PHE A 155 -20.84 -23.00 6.28
N ASN A 156 -21.39 -23.88 5.45
CA ASN A 156 -22.59 -24.62 5.80
C ASN A 156 -22.33 -25.59 6.96
N ASN A 157 -21.21 -26.30 6.95
CA ASN A 157 -20.81 -27.16 8.07
C ASN A 157 -20.56 -26.35 9.35
N PHE A 158 -19.92 -25.19 9.23
CA PHE A 158 -19.72 -24.27 10.34
C PHE A 158 -21.05 -23.73 10.87
N LYS A 159 -21.98 -23.34 9.98
CA LYS A 159 -23.33 -22.86 10.32
C LYS A 159 -24.16 -23.94 11.01
N ILE A 160 -24.07 -25.20 10.55
CA ILE A 160 -24.71 -26.36 11.20
C ILE A 160 -24.10 -26.59 12.59
N LYS A 161 -22.78 -26.56 12.71
CA LYS A 161 -22.08 -26.73 13.99
C LYS A 161 -22.41 -25.59 14.98
N LEU A 162 -22.49 -24.36 14.49
CA LEU A 162 -22.88 -23.18 15.28
C LEU A 162 -24.35 -23.26 15.73
N LYS A 163 -25.26 -23.69 14.84
CA LYS A 163 -26.67 -23.92 15.17
C LYS A 163 -26.82 -25.01 16.23
N LYS A 164 -26.05 -26.09 16.14
CA LYS A 164 -26.04 -27.17 17.13
C LYS A 164 -25.53 -26.69 18.49
N LEU A 165 -24.42 -25.96 18.51
CA LEU A 165 -23.89 -25.37 19.76
C LEU A 165 -24.89 -24.38 20.41
N LEU A 166 -25.57 -23.57 19.60
CA LEU A 166 -26.59 -22.65 20.10
C LEU A 166 -27.84 -23.38 20.60
N SER A 167 -28.28 -24.45 19.93
CA SER A 167 -29.42 -25.25 20.39
C SER A 167 -29.11 -25.99 21.68
N ASP A 168 -27.91 -26.56 21.80
CA ASP A 168 -27.49 -27.30 22.99
C ASP A 168 -27.37 -26.34 24.20
N ASN A 169 -26.83 -25.13 23.99
CA ASN A 169 -26.72 -24.10 25.03
C ASN A 169 -28.08 -23.49 25.42
N LEU A 170 -29.00 -23.31 24.46
CA LEU A 170 -30.37 -22.88 24.76
C LEU A 170 -31.15 -23.95 25.54
N PHE A 171 -30.99 -25.23 25.19
CA PHE A 171 -31.63 -26.34 25.90
C PHE A 171 -31.13 -26.45 27.34
N GLU A 172 -29.81 -26.31 27.58
CA GLU A 172 -29.25 -26.26 28.93
C GLU A 172 -29.79 -25.08 29.75
N ARG A 173 -29.88 -23.89 29.15
CA ARG A 173 -30.39 -22.69 29.84
C ARG A 173 -31.89 -22.77 30.14
N VAL A 174 -32.69 -23.35 29.24
CA VAL A 174 -34.13 -23.58 29.47
C VAL A 174 -34.32 -24.61 30.60
N SER A 175 -33.57 -25.72 30.58
CA SER A 175 -33.63 -26.73 31.66
C SER A 175 -33.19 -26.16 33.02
N GLN A 176 -32.22 -25.23 33.03
CA GLN A 176 -31.81 -24.53 34.25
C GLN A 176 -32.87 -23.54 34.75
N CYS A 177 -33.52 -22.79 33.84
CA CYS A 177 -34.61 -21.88 34.19
C CYS A 177 -35.86 -22.63 34.72
N GLU A 178 -36.21 -23.77 34.14
CA GLU A 178 -37.34 -24.60 34.62
C GLU A 178 -37.09 -25.15 36.04
N LYS A 179 -35.84 -25.53 36.35
CA LYS A 179 -35.44 -25.91 37.71
C LYS A 179 -35.43 -24.74 38.70
N GLN A 180 -35.22 -23.51 38.22
CA GLN A 180 -35.28 -22.30 39.04
C GLN A 180 -36.72 -21.82 39.27
N GLN A 181 -37.62 -21.97 38.30
CA GLN A 181 -39.04 -21.63 38.46
C GLN A 181 -39.76 -22.55 39.45
N ASN A 182 -39.41 -23.83 39.52
CA ASN A 182 -39.98 -24.76 40.52
C ASN A 182 -39.52 -24.48 41.97
N ASN A 183 -38.59 -23.55 42.18
CA ASN A 183 -38.04 -23.21 43.50
C ASN A 183 -38.41 -21.79 43.98
N LEU A 184 -39.15 -21.01 43.19
CA LEU A 184 -39.60 -19.67 43.57
C LEU A 184 -41.10 -19.72 43.89
N GLY A 185 -41.39 -20.01 45.17
CA GLY A 185 -42.70 -19.74 45.74
C GLY A 185 -43.02 -18.24 45.70
N ASP A 186 -44.31 -17.97 45.52
CA ASP A 186 -44.93 -16.64 45.40
C ASP A 186 -44.33 -15.55 46.30
N PRO A 187 -44.03 -14.38 45.72
CA PRO A 187 -44.15 -13.14 46.45
C PRO A 187 -45.01 -12.14 45.67
N GLN A 188 -46.17 -11.84 46.22
CA GLN A 188 -46.85 -10.56 46.00
C GLN A 188 -45.95 -9.43 46.54
N ASN A 189 -45.63 -8.44 45.72
CA ASN A 189 -45.82 -7.01 46.02
C ASN A 189 -45.08 -6.13 44.99
N GLY A 190 -45.78 -5.09 44.54
CA GLY A 190 -45.33 -4.19 43.49
C GLY A 190 -44.31 -3.16 43.94
N ILE A 191 -43.67 -2.50 42.96
CA ILE A 191 -43.02 -1.19 43.08
C ILE A 191 -42.96 -0.53 41.69
N LYS A 192 -43.07 0.80 41.74
CA LYS A 192 -43.31 1.79 40.68
C LYS A 192 -42.09 2.05 39.77
N GLN A 193 -42.38 2.42 38.52
CA GLN A 193 -41.42 2.94 37.53
C GLN A 193 -41.02 4.40 37.81
N PRO A 194 -39.78 4.80 37.44
CA PRO A 194 -39.48 6.19 37.12
C PRO A 194 -39.04 6.39 35.65
N GLN A 195 -39.57 7.45 35.04
CA GLN A 195 -39.14 8.03 33.77
C GLN A 195 -37.98 9.01 33.98
N LEU A 196 -37.05 9.07 33.03
CA LEU A 196 -36.09 10.15 32.76
C LEU A 196 -35.57 9.85 31.33
N GLY A 197 -35.52 10.74 30.34
CA GLY A 197 -35.41 12.20 30.31
C GLY A 197 -34.29 12.50 29.30
N ASN A 198 -34.65 12.93 28.09
CA ASN A 198 -33.76 13.09 26.94
C ASN A 198 -33.46 14.59 26.72
N PRO A 199 -32.21 15.04 26.54
CA PRO A 199 -31.95 16.36 25.98
C PRO A 199 -31.06 16.32 24.73
N TYR A 200 -31.64 16.85 23.64
CA TYR A 200 -30.95 17.38 22.46
C TYR A 200 -30.36 18.76 22.78
N GLN A 201 -29.17 19.08 22.24
CA GLN A 201 -28.80 20.46 21.92
C GLN A 201 -28.04 20.54 20.60
N GLU A 202 -28.42 21.55 19.82
CA GLU A 202 -28.02 21.89 18.46
C GLU A 202 -26.65 22.59 18.41
N GLN A 203 -26.01 22.57 17.25
CA GLN A 203 -24.87 23.45 16.92
C GLN A 203 -25.08 24.15 15.57
N PRO A 204 -24.50 25.36 15.38
CA PRO A 204 -24.86 26.27 14.28
C PRO A 204 -24.04 26.04 13.01
N GLN A 205 -24.66 26.36 11.88
CA GLN A 205 -24.08 26.35 10.54
C GLN A 205 -23.23 27.61 10.30
N VAL A 206 -22.05 27.43 9.71
CA VAL A 206 -21.18 28.52 9.25
C VAL A 206 -21.14 28.50 7.73
N LEU A 207 -21.56 29.62 7.12
CA LEU A 207 -21.43 29.96 5.70
C LEU A 207 -19.98 30.28 5.37
N PHE A 208 -19.45 29.71 4.29
CA PHE A 208 -18.35 30.31 3.54
C PHE A 208 -18.66 30.23 2.04
N GLY A 209 -18.55 31.40 1.42
CA GLY A 209 -18.89 31.68 0.03
C GLY A 209 -17.80 31.30 -0.97
N GLU A 210 -18.19 31.55 -2.21
CA GLU A 210 -17.59 31.18 -3.48
C GLU A 210 -16.37 32.04 -3.79
N GLU A 211 -15.28 31.43 -4.27
CA GLU A 211 -14.27 32.01 -5.18
C GLU A 211 -13.17 30.95 -5.47
N GLU A 212 -13.12 30.44 -6.71
CA GLU A 212 -11.89 30.37 -7.55
C GLU A 212 -12.11 29.46 -8.77
N GLU A 213 -12.53 30.11 -9.84
CA GLU A 213 -12.65 29.58 -11.19
C GLU A 213 -11.38 29.92 -11.99
N LEU A 214 -10.28 29.17 -11.84
CA LEU A 214 -9.12 29.29 -12.76
C LEU A 214 -8.12 28.12 -12.69
N MET A 215 -8.46 26.95 -13.28
CA MET A 215 -7.51 26.05 -13.99
C MET A 215 -8.24 24.83 -14.55
N LYS A 216 -8.68 24.91 -15.83
CA LYS A 216 -9.09 23.72 -16.59
C LYS A 216 -7.86 23.10 -17.22
N LEU A 217 -7.15 22.26 -16.48
CA LEU A 217 -6.21 21.31 -17.07
C LEU A 217 -7.02 20.16 -17.68
N GLN A 218 -6.79 19.89 -18.96
CA GLN A 218 -7.37 18.75 -19.66
C GLN A 218 -6.97 17.45 -18.96
N ASP A 219 -7.93 16.54 -18.84
CA ASP A 219 -7.79 15.24 -18.20
C ASP A 219 -6.70 14.39 -18.90
N PRO A 220 -5.59 14.05 -18.22
CA PRO A 220 -4.52 13.20 -18.78
C PRO A 220 -4.99 11.79 -19.16
N SER A 221 -6.19 11.39 -18.74
CA SER A 221 -6.76 10.06 -18.99
C SER A 221 -7.15 9.82 -20.46
N GLN A 222 -7.25 10.86 -21.29
CA GLN A 222 -7.87 10.74 -22.63
C GLN A 222 -6.90 10.66 -23.82
N VAL A 223 -5.58 10.57 -23.60
CA VAL A 223 -4.60 10.40 -24.69
C VAL A 223 -3.71 9.19 -24.45
N GLN A 224 -4.28 7.99 -24.53
CA GLN A 224 -3.51 6.75 -24.68
C GLN A 224 -3.54 6.31 -26.15
N GLN A 225 -2.96 7.12 -27.04
CA GLN A 225 -2.55 6.58 -28.34
C GLN A 225 -1.35 5.66 -28.07
N GLN A 226 -1.45 4.39 -28.47
CA GLN A 226 -0.35 3.44 -28.37
C GLN A 226 0.78 3.89 -29.29
N VAL A 227 1.71 4.67 -28.75
CA VAL A 227 2.95 5.01 -29.43
C VAL A 227 3.75 3.72 -29.59
N ASN A 228 4.03 3.34 -30.83
CA ASN A 228 4.74 2.11 -31.14
C ASN A 228 6.24 2.36 -31.00
N PHE A 229 6.75 2.24 -29.77
CA PHE A 229 8.18 2.40 -29.50
C PHE A 229 8.98 1.23 -30.08
N ASP A 230 10.14 1.51 -30.68
CA ASP A 230 11.11 0.48 -31.05
C ASP A 230 11.70 -0.15 -29.78
N ILE A 231 11.10 -1.25 -29.32
CA ILE A 231 11.51 -1.93 -28.10
C ILE A 231 12.89 -2.57 -28.33
N PRO A 232 13.91 -2.26 -27.50
CA PRO A 232 15.24 -2.83 -27.67
C PRO A 232 15.22 -4.34 -27.49
N LEU A 233 16.09 -5.03 -28.23
CA LEU A 233 16.17 -6.49 -28.23
C LEU A 233 17.41 -7.00 -27.48
N CYS A 234 17.28 -8.19 -26.89
CA CYS A 234 18.40 -8.95 -26.33
C CYS A 234 19.27 -9.56 -27.45
N GLU A 235 20.38 -10.21 -27.10
CA GLU A 235 21.27 -10.86 -28.10
C GLU A 235 20.60 -11.99 -28.90
N LEU A 236 19.47 -12.52 -28.43
CA LEU A 236 18.65 -13.54 -29.11
C LEU A 236 17.37 -12.95 -29.73
N ASN A 237 17.33 -11.64 -30.02
CA ASN A 237 16.19 -10.95 -30.64
C ASN A 237 14.86 -10.96 -29.87
N HIS A 238 14.83 -11.38 -28.60
CA HIS A 238 13.66 -11.19 -27.74
C HIS A 238 13.52 -9.74 -27.25
N LYS A 239 12.29 -9.28 -27.10
CA LYS A 239 11.95 -7.94 -26.59
C LYS A 239 12.42 -7.77 -25.15
N LEU A 240 13.07 -6.65 -24.87
CA LEU A 240 13.45 -6.26 -23.51
C LEU A 240 12.33 -5.44 -22.85
N LYS A 241 12.15 -5.66 -21.55
CA LYS A 241 11.22 -4.92 -20.72
C LYS A 241 11.98 -3.94 -19.83
N TRP A 242 11.52 -2.69 -19.78
CA TRP A 242 12.03 -1.70 -18.84
C TRP A 242 11.62 -2.07 -17.42
N ILE A 243 12.55 -1.99 -16.47
CA ILE A 243 12.31 -2.27 -15.05
C ILE A 243 12.86 -1.13 -14.19
N TYR A 244 12.27 -0.99 -13.00
CA TYR A 244 12.84 -0.17 -11.94
C TYR A 244 14.25 -0.70 -11.58
N PRO A 245 15.22 0.17 -11.26
CA PRO A 245 16.58 -0.26 -11.02
C PRO A 245 16.61 -1.16 -9.79
N GLN A 246 17.36 -2.24 -9.89
CA GLN A 246 17.54 -3.19 -8.81
C GLN A 246 19.02 -3.27 -8.46
N ASN A 247 19.33 -3.12 -7.18
CA ASN A 247 20.68 -3.29 -6.66
C ASN A 247 21.11 -4.76 -6.79
N ASN A 248 22.41 -5.00 -6.93
CA ASN A 248 23.02 -6.34 -6.99
C ASN A 248 22.65 -7.18 -8.23
N ILE A 249 22.10 -6.57 -9.28
CA ILE A 249 21.90 -7.26 -10.57
C ILE A 249 23.08 -6.96 -11.49
N ILE A 250 23.69 -8.04 -11.99
CA ILE A 250 24.83 -7.95 -12.89
C ILE A 250 24.32 -7.85 -14.33
N CYS A 251 24.78 -6.84 -15.06
CA CYS A 251 24.49 -6.76 -16.49
C CYS A 251 25.12 -7.95 -17.24
N THR A 252 24.31 -8.67 -18.01
CA THR A 252 24.73 -9.85 -18.78
C THR A 252 25.86 -9.52 -19.77
N ARG A 253 25.86 -8.31 -20.35
CA ARG A 253 26.84 -7.90 -21.37
C ARG A 253 28.16 -7.39 -20.76
N CYS A 254 28.13 -6.38 -19.90
CA CYS A 254 29.36 -5.80 -19.34
C CYS A 254 29.85 -6.44 -18.04
N LYS A 255 29.05 -7.32 -17.41
CA LYS A 255 29.39 -8.02 -16.15
C LYS A 255 29.61 -7.12 -14.94
N LEU A 256 29.18 -5.86 -15.00
CA LEU A 256 29.26 -4.91 -13.88
C LEU A 256 27.97 -4.97 -13.03
N SER A 257 28.12 -5.01 -11.71
CA SER A 257 27.04 -4.99 -10.70
C SER A 257 26.61 -3.58 -10.31
N ASP A 258 27.47 -2.58 -10.52
CA ASP A 258 27.33 -1.24 -9.92
C ASP A 258 26.56 -0.27 -10.82
N ILE A 259 26.07 -0.74 -11.96
CA ILE A 259 25.33 0.07 -12.92
C ILE A 259 23.86 -0.30 -12.85
N SER A 260 22.99 0.71 -12.78
CA SER A 260 21.54 0.56 -12.85
C SER A 260 21.13 -0.30 -14.05
N VAL A 261 20.80 -1.55 -13.75
CA VAL A 261 20.16 -2.46 -14.69
C VAL A 261 18.74 -1.96 -14.90
N ARG A 262 18.39 -1.65 -16.15
CA ARG A 262 17.09 -1.09 -16.53
C ARG A 262 16.29 -1.99 -17.46
N TYR A 263 16.92 -3.01 -18.04
CA TYR A 263 16.28 -3.91 -18.99
C TYR A 263 16.41 -5.35 -18.57
N VAL A 264 15.31 -6.10 -18.70
CA VAL A 264 15.27 -7.55 -18.53
C VAL A 264 14.69 -8.23 -19.77
N CYS A 265 15.30 -9.33 -20.17
CA CYS A 265 14.71 -10.28 -21.10
C CYS A 265 14.09 -11.41 -20.28
N GLU A 266 12.76 -11.45 -20.18
CA GLU A 266 12.05 -12.48 -19.39
C GLU A 266 12.24 -13.89 -19.97
N GLN A 267 12.43 -14.01 -21.29
CA GLN A 267 12.64 -15.30 -21.97
C GLN A 267 14.05 -15.86 -21.74
N CYS A 268 15.08 -15.03 -21.86
CA CYS A 268 16.47 -15.45 -21.65
C CYS A 268 16.93 -15.37 -20.20
N ARG A 269 16.16 -14.70 -19.33
CA ARG A 269 16.57 -14.32 -17.96
C ARG A 269 17.89 -13.54 -17.93
N THR A 270 18.10 -12.68 -18.93
CA THR A 270 19.28 -11.82 -19.03
C THR A 270 18.90 -10.38 -18.74
N CYS A 271 19.86 -9.60 -18.20
CA CYS A 271 19.61 -8.22 -17.80
C CYS A 271 20.65 -7.28 -18.40
N TYR A 272 20.24 -6.05 -18.73
CA TYR A 272 21.10 -5.07 -19.39
C TYR A 272 21.08 -3.73 -18.65
N CYS A 273 22.26 -3.18 -18.40
CA CYS A 273 22.41 -1.82 -17.90
C CYS A 273 22.22 -0.79 -19.02
N GLN A 274 21.97 0.46 -18.64
CA GLN A 274 21.75 1.56 -19.58
C GLN A 274 22.93 1.88 -20.51
N LYS A 275 24.16 1.54 -20.10
CA LYS A 275 25.33 1.61 -21.01
C LYS A 275 25.24 0.59 -22.15
N CYS A 276 24.82 -0.63 -21.83
CA CYS A 276 24.81 -1.74 -22.78
C CYS A 276 23.58 -1.75 -23.69
N ARG A 277 22.48 -1.15 -23.23
CA ARG A 277 21.23 -0.93 -23.95
C ARG A 277 20.66 0.42 -23.51
N LYS A 278 20.81 1.44 -24.35
CA LYS A 278 20.35 2.80 -24.03
C LYS A 278 18.82 2.84 -23.98
N PRO A 279 18.23 3.65 -23.07
CA PRO A 279 16.80 3.90 -23.07
C PRO A 279 16.35 4.50 -24.40
N GLN A 280 15.28 3.94 -24.97
CA GLN A 280 14.59 4.51 -26.13
C GLN A 280 13.60 5.56 -25.62
N ILE A 281 13.89 6.83 -25.88
CA ILE A 281 13.07 7.97 -25.46
C ILE A 281 12.56 8.62 -26.73
N GLN A 282 11.26 8.63 -26.99
CA GLN A 282 10.66 9.24 -28.19
C GLN A 282 9.78 10.41 -27.79
N GLN A 283 9.93 11.56 -28.46
CA GLN A 283 9.02 12.71 -28.31
C GLN A 283 8.83 13.17 -26.85
N GLY A 284 9.87 13.05 -26.03
CA GLY A 284 9.80 13.41 -24.61
C GLY A 284 9.05 12.41 -23.73
N LEU A 285 8.79 11.21 -24.23
CA LEU A 285 8.26 10.08 -23.47
C LEU A 285 9.38 9.10 -23.09
N CYS A 286 9.29 8.54 -21.88
CA CYS A 286 10.18 7.48 -21.42
C CYS A 286 9.92 6.14 -22.17
N PRO A 287 10.75 5.10 -21.98
CA PRO A 287 10.59 3.81 -22.67
C PRO A 287 9.26 3.07 -22.47
N ILE A 288 8.44 3.46 -21.49
CA ILE A 288 7.10 2.91 -21.27
C ILE A 288 5.97 3.92 -21.53
N GLY A 289 6.30 5.07 -22.12
CA GLY A 289 5.30 6.04 -22.60
C GLY A 289 4.90 7.14 -21.61
N HIS A 290 5.54 7.28 -20.46
CA HIS A 290 5.28 8.43 -19.57
C HIS A 290 5.98 9.69 -20.06
N ALA A 291 5.33 10.84 -19.87
CA ALA A 291 5.93 12.13 -20.15
C ALA A 291 7.09 12.44 -19.21
N LEU A 292 8.20 12.92 -19.77
CA LEU A 292 9.32 13.47 -19.02
C LEU A 292 8.98 14.88 -18.54
N ILE A 293 9.10 15.11 -17.24
CA ILE A 293 8.82 16.39 -16.61
C ILE A 293 10.11 17.20 -16.53
N PHE A 294 10.09 18.41 -17.09
CA PHE A 294 11.20 19.36 -16.98
C PHE A 294 11.28 19.93 -15.56
N GLN A 295 12.47 19.96 -14.99
CA GLN A 295 12.79 20.60 -13.73
C GLN A 295 14.02 21.49 -13.91
N LEU A 296 13.89 22.77 -13.57
CA LEU A 296 14.96 23.75 -13.74
C LEU A 296 16.21 23.42 -12.91
N ILE A 297 16.01 22.85 -11.72
CA ILE A 297 17.07 22.43 -10.80
C ILE A 297 16.88 20.95 -10.49
N ALA A 298 17.89 20.13 -10.84
CA ALA A 298 17.87 18.71 -10.51
C ALA A 298 17.91 18.49 -8.98
N PRO A 299 17.11 17.56 -8.43
CA PRO A 299 17.25 17.10 -7.05
C PRO A 299 18.66 16.61 -6.75
N GLN A 300 19.05 16.53 -5.47
CA GLN A 300 20.40 16.08 -5.10
C GLN A 300 20.70 14.64 -5.58
N GLN A 301 21.94 14.40 -5.99
CA GLN A 301 22.46 13.09 -6.41
C GLN A 301 21.77 12.44 -7.62
N VAL A 302 21.24 13.24 -8.54
CA VAL A 302 20.63 12.76 -9.78
C VAL A 302 21.70 12.62 -10.86
N TYR A 303 21.71 11.47 -11.52
CA TYR A 303 22.62 11.15 -12.62
C TYR A 303 21.82 10.97 -13.91
N CYS A 304 22.33 11.49 -15.03
CA CYS A 304 21.70 11.30 -16.33
C CYS A 304 21.79 9.82 -16.75
N ASP A 305 20.69 9.16 -17.04
CA ASP A 305 20.70 7.75 -17.43
C ASP A 305 21.31 7.49 -18.82
N SER A 306 21.45 8.55 -19.63
CA SER A 306 22.06 8.46 -20.96
C SER A 306 23.59 8.63 -20.94
N CYS A 307 24.12 9.65 -20.24
CA CYS A 307 25.55 9.96 -20.21
C CYS A 307 26.23 9.74 -18.87
N LEU A 308 25.47 9.42 -17.81
CA LEU A 308 25.91 9.19 -16.43
C LEU A 308 26.56 10.38 -15.73
N LEU A 309 26.40 11.58 -16.28
CA LEU A 309 26.83 12.80 -15.60
C LEU A 309 25.95 13.06 -14.39
N ASN A 310 26.57 13.45 -13.27
CA ASN A 310 25.86 13.99 -12.12
C ASN A 310 25.28 15.36 -12.51
N ILE A 311 23.96 15.44 -12.63
CA ILE A 311 23.23 16.62 -13.11
C ILE A 311 23.19 17.66 -11.99
N SER A 312 22.94 17.21 -10.76
CA SER A 312 22.80 18.06 -9.58
C SER A 312 24.05 18.86 -9.27
N SER A 313 25.23 18.25 -9.42
CA SER A 313 26.50 18.93 -9.13
C SER A 313 26.81 20.07 -10.10
N ARG A 314 26.15 20.12 -11.25
CA ARG A 314 26.29 21.19 -12.25
C ARG A 314 25.22 22.27 -12.16
N GLY A 315 24.19 22.06 -11.34
CA GLY A 315 23.00 22.94 -11.34
C GLY A 315 22.28 22.96 -12.69
N GLU A 316 22.43 21.90 -13.49
CA GLU A 316 21.75 21.79 -14.78
C GLU A 316 20.29 21.37 -14.59
N ALA A 317 19.46 21.76 -15.56
CA ALA A 317 18.08 21.30 -15.64
C ALA A 317 18.02 19.80 -16.01
N VAL A 318 16.96 19.13 -15.53
CA VAL A 318 16.72 17.71 -15.75
C VAL A 318 15.33 17.46 -16.33
N TYR A 319 15.25 16.46 -17.20
CA TYR A 319 14.00 15.89 -17.67
C TYR A 319 13.81 14.54 -16.99
N SER A 320 12.79 14.43 -16.14
CA SER A 320 12.62 13.29 -15.23
C SER A 320 11.28 12.60 -15.42
N ASP A 321 11.28 11.27 -15.47
CA ASP A 321 10.12 10.45 -15.18
C ASP A 321 10.34 9.75 -13.83
N ARG A 322 9.62 10.23 -12.81
CA ARG A 322 9.70 9.71 -11.45
C ARG A 322 9.04 8.33 -11.29
N PHE A 323 8.16 7.93 -12.21
CA PHE A 323 7.57 6.59 -12.19
C PHE A 323 8.55 5.53 -12.69
N CYS A 324 9.35 5.86 -13.72
CA CYS A 324 10.37 4.96 -14.26
C CYS A 324 11.74 5.09 -13.64
N ASP A 325 11.95 6.12 -12.80
CA ASP A 325 13.27 6.52 -12.32
C ASP A 325 14.23 6.74 -13.49
N LEU A 326 13.80 7.56 -14.44
CA LEU A 326 14.58 7.96 -15.61
C LEU A 326 14.85 9.46 -15.55
N ASP A 327 16.12 9.84 -15.53
CA ASP A 327 16.57 11.23 -15.50
C ASP A 327 17.50 11.50 -16.70
N LEU A 328 17.25 12.60 -17.41
CA LEU A 328 18.07 13.04 -18.55
C LEU A 328 18.55 14.46 -18.34
N CYS A 329 19.85 14.71 -18.52
CA CYS A 329 20.35 16.07 -18.58
C CYS A 329 19.83 16.76 -19.85
N ASN A 330 19.79 18.10 -19.80
CA ASN A 330 19.29 18.92 -20.91
C ASN A 330 19.99 18.62 -22.25
N SER A 331 21.30 18.40 -22.24
CA SER A 331 22.07 18.08 -23.45
C SER A 331 21.67 16.73 -24.06
N CYS A 332 21.53 15.68 -23.24
CA CYS A 332 21.09 14.37 -23.71
C CYS A 332 19.66 14.41 -24.25
N TYR A 333 18.75 15.11 -23.56
CA TYR A 333 17.38 15.28 -24.01
C TYR A 333 17.32 16.00 -25.37
N SER A 334 18.01 17.13 -25.50
CA SER A 334 18.03 17.92 -26.74
C SER A 334 18.62 17.13 -27.92
N ASN A 335 19.68 16.34 -27.70
CA ASN A 335 20.27 15.50 -28.73
C ASN A 335 19.29 14.40 -29.20
N LEU A 336 18.53 13.82 -28.28
CA LEU A 336 17.48 12.85 -28.63
C LEU A 336 16.39 13.50 -29.48
N GLN A 337 15.93 14.71 -29.13
CA GLN A 337 14.91 15.42 -29.91
C GLN A 337 15.37 15.69 -31.35
N LYS A 338 16.65 16.04 -31.55
CA LYS A 338 17.22 16.25 -32.89
C LYS A 338 17.23 14.97 -33.74
N GLN A 339 17.42 13.81 -33.13
CA GLN A 339 17.42 12.52 -33.85
C GLN A 339 16.04 12.15 -34.39
N TYR A 340 14.94 12.65 -33.81
CA TYR A 340 13.57 12.41 -34.31
C TYR A 340 13.12 13.39 -35.40
N GLN A 341 13.87 14.47 -35.60
CA GLN A 341 13.57 15.46 -36.64
C GLN A 341 14.24 15.10 -37.98
N GLN A 342 15.09 14.07 -37.99
CA GLN A 342 15.75 13.51 -39.17
C GLN A 342 15.04 12.22 -39.56
#